data_AF-A0A643CCN4-F1
#
_entry.id   AF-A0A643CCN4-F1
#
_cell.length_a   1.000
_cell.length_b   1.000
_cell.length_c   1.000
_cell.angle_alpha   90.00
_cell.angle_beta   90.00
_cell.angle_gamma   90.00
#
_symmetry.space_group_name_H-M   'P 1'
#
loop_
_entity.id
_entity.type
_entity.pdbx_description
1 polymer ?
#
loop_
_entity_poly.entity_id
_entity_poly.type
_entity_poly.pdbx_seq_one_letter_code
_entity_poly.pdbx_strand_id
1 'polypeptide(L)'
;MGFEELLHKVGGFGPFQLRNVALLALPRVLLPMHFLLPIFLAAVPAHRCALPGVSANFSHQDEWVEAHLPREPDGRLSSCLLFTHLQALPNTTLWGGGQSPGEQLEGEPSTVPCPQGWEYDHSEFSSTIATEKGLNRATSTFFFAGVLVGAVAFGYLSDRFGRRRLLLVAYVSSLVLGLASAASVSYTMFAITRTLTGTALAGFTIIVMPLELEWLDVGHRTVAGVLSSTFWTGGVMLLALVGYLIRDWRWLLLAVTLPCAPGILSIWWVPESARWLLTQGRVEEAHRFGVNFSYYGVSLDVSGLGLNVYQTQLLFGAVELPSKLLVYLSVPDEIAN
;
A
#
# COMPACT_ATOMS: atom_id res chain seq x y z
N MET A 1 -25.86 -3.97 32.15
CA MET A 1 -25.94 -4.66 30.84
C MET A 1 -24.66 -4.34 30.10
N GLY A 2 -23.94 -5.37 29.63
CA GLY A 2 -22.73 -5.17 28.83
C GLY A 2 -23.08 -4.61 27.44
N PHE A 3 -22.17 -3.84 26.82
CA PHE A 3 -22.33 -3.38 25.43
C PHE A 3 -22.58 -4.55 24.47
N GLU A 4 -21.99 -5.71 24.75
CA GLU A 4 -22.16 -6.95 23.97
C GLU A 4 -23.59 -7.53 24.09
N GLU A 5 -24.24 -7.43 25.25
CA GLU A 5 -25.66 -7.83 25.42
C GLU A 5 -26.62 -6.91 24.66
N LEU A 6 -26.28 -5.62 24.56
CA LEU A 6 -27.05 -4.66 23.77
C LEU A 6 -26.94 -4.97 22.27
N LEU A 7 -25.73 -5.25 21.77
CA LEU A 7 -25.53 -5.61 20.36
C LEU A 7 -26.29 -6.89 19.99
N HIS A 8 -26.27 -7.89 20.86
CA HIS A 8 -26.99 -9.14 20.66
C HIS A 8 -28.51 -8.93 20.63
N LYS A 9 -29.05 -8.02 21.45
CA LYS A 9 -30.49 -7.69 21.49
C LYS A 9 -30.98 -6.92 20.26
N VAL A 10 -30.10 -6.23 19.54
CA VAL A 10 -30.48 -5.34 18.42
C VAL A 10 -30.49 -6.04 17.06
N GLY A 11 -30.06 -7.32 16.98
CA GLY A 11 -30.30 -8.16 15.79
C GLY A 11 -29.07 -8.57 14.98
N GLY A 12 -27.93 -8.85 15.62
CA GLY A 12 -26.84 -9.62 14.97
C GLY A 12 -26.09 -8.88 13.86
N PHE A 13 -25.84 -9.53 12.71
CA PHE A 13 -25.06 -9.01 11.57
C PHE A 13 -25.98 -8.38 10.51
N GLY A 14 -26.26 -7.10 10.67
CA GLY A 14 -27.13 -6.33 9.79
C GLY A 14 -26.40 -5.57 8.66
N PRO A 15 -27.17 -4.87 7.82
CA PRO A 15 -26.67 -4.09 6.69
C PRO A 15 -25.79 -2.89 7.07
N PHE A 16 -25.92 -2.35 8.29
CA PHE A 16 -25.00 -1.32 8.80
C PHE A 16 -23.59 -1.88 9.06
N GLN A 17 -23.51 -3.09 9.59
CA GLN A 17 -22.27 -3.83 9.84
C GLN A 17 -21.59 -4.14 8.52
N LEU A 18 -22.37 -4.61 7.54
CA LEU A 18 -21.89 -4.81 6.18
C LEU A 18 -21.37 -3.50 5.55
N ARG A 19 -22.08 -2.38 5.75
CA ARG A 19 -21.63 -1.05 5.30
C ARG A 19 -20.32 -0.63 5.96
N ASN A 20 -20.15 -0.84 7.28
CA ASN A 20 -18.90 -0.51 7.96
C ASN A 20 -17.74 -1.38 7.48
N VAL A 21 -17.96 -2.69 7.31
CA VAL A 21 -16.98 -3.61 6.72
C VAL A 21 -16.62 -3.17 5.30
N ALA A 22 -17.60 -2.76 4.48
CA ALA A 22 -17.35 -2.25 3.14
C ALA A 22 -16.57 -0.91 3.14
N LEU A 23 -16.88 0.02 4.05
CA LEU A 23 -16.14 1.28 4.20
C LEU A 23 -14.70 1.06 4.64
N LEU A 24 -14.44 0.04 5.46
CA LEU A 24 -13.13 -0.34 5.97
C LEU A 24 -12.37 -1.33 5.06
N ALA A 25 -12.99 -1.81 3.98
CA ALA A 25 -12.34 -2.64 2.98
C ALA A 25 -11.23 -1.90 2.22
N LEU A 26 -11.45 -0.62 1.86
CA LEU A 26 -10.47 0.18 1.12
C LEU A 26 -9.10 0.28 1.83
N PRO A 27 -9.00 0.70 3.12
CA PRO A 27 -7.70 0.75 3.79
C PRO A 27 -7.08 -0.65 3.97
N ARG A 28 -7.89 -1.71 4.08
CA ARG A 28 -7.41 -3.10 4.12
C ARG A 28 -6.80 -3.57 2.81
N VAL A 29 -7.32 -3.10 1.68
CA VAL A 29 -6.77 -3.35 0.33
C VAL A 29 -5.53 -2.50 0.08
N LEU A 30 -5.50 -1.23 0.50
CA LEU A 30 -4.35 -0.33 0.28
C LEU A 30 -3.11 -0.71 1.07
N LEU A 31 -3.30 -1.28 2.26
CA LEU A 31 -2.21 -1.66 3.15
C LEU A 31 -1.20 -2.64 2.51
N PRO A 32 -1.61 -3.84 2.02
CA PRO A 32 -0.71 -4.78 1.37
C PRO A 32 -0.09 -4.19 0.09
N MET A 33 -0.84 -3.37 -0.66
CA MET A 33 -0.30 -2.71 -1.84
C MET A 33 0.92 -1.88 -1.46
N HIS A 34 0.82 -1.04 -0.44
CA HIS A 34 1.97 -0.24 0.01
C HIS A 34 3.07 -1.05 0.68
N PHE A 35 2.74 -2.13 1.40
CA PHE A 35 3.73 -2.97 2.08
C PHE A 35 4.61 -3.74 1.09
N LEU A 36 4.03 -4.20 -0.01
CA LEU A 36 4.72 -4.97 -1.04
C LEU A 36 5.25 -4.08 -2.19
N LEU A 37 4.77 -2.85 -2.32
CA LEU A 37 5.26 -1.88 -3.30
C LEU A 37 6.79 -1.75 -3.37
N PRO A 38 7.56 -1.75 -2.25
CA PRO A 38 9.02 -1.69 -2.31
C PRO A 38 9.66 -2.80 -3.17
N ILE A 39 9.02 -3.97 -3.29
CA ILE A 39 9.50 -5.07 -4.13
C ILE A 39 9.56 -4.64 -5.61
N PHE A 40 8.52 -3.96 -6.09
CA PHE A 40 8.46 -3.46 -7.46
C PHE A 40 9.35 -2.23 -7.66
N LEU A 41 9.37 -1.30 -6.69
CA LEU A 41 10.16 -0.07 -6.82
C LEU A 41 11.68 -0.32 -6.77
N ALA A 42 12.11 -1.29 -5.96
CA ALA A 42 13.52 -1.64 -5.77
C ALA A 42 14.00 -2.77 -6.70
N ALA A 43 13.14 -3.29 -7.58
CA ALA A 43 13.50 -4.33 -8.54
C ALA A 43 14.68 -3.85 -9.41
N VAL A 44 15.68 -4.71 -9.54
CA VAL A 44 16.83 -4.49 -10.43
C VAL A 44 16.56 -5.30 -11.69
N PRO A 45 16.22 -4.65 -12.82
CA PRO A 45 16.07 -5.38 -14.07
C PRO A 45 17.41 -5.99 -14.50
N ALA A 46 17.35 -6.98 -15.39
CA ALA A 46 18.55 -7.55 -15.99
C ALA A 46 19.38 -6.41 -16.60
N HIS A 47 20.68 -6.40 -16.34
CA HIS A 47 21.55 -5.31 -16.76
C HIS A 47 22.94 -5.82 -17.11
N ARG A 48 23.63 -5.02 -17.93
CA ARG A 48 25.01 -5.24 -18.35
C ARG A 48 25.80 -3.95 -18.20
N CYS A 49 27.13 -4.05 -18.14
CA CYS A 49 27.96 -2.85 -18.19
C CYS A 49 27.74 -2.10 -19.52
N ALA A 50 27.64 -0.78 -19.45
CA ALA A 50 27.64 0.06 -20.65
C ALA A 50 29.02 -0.04 -21.34
N LEU A 51 29.00 -0.39 -22.62
CA LEU A 51 30.22 -0.62 -23.41
C LEU A 51 30.70 0.66 -24.11
N PRO A 52 32.01 0.95 -24.12
CA PRO A 52 32.55 2.11 -24.83
C PRO A 52 32.40 1.94 -26.35
N GLY A 53 31.79 2.93 -27.01
CA GLY A 53 31.92 3.12 -28.47
C GLY A 53 31.00 2.31 -29.38
N VAL A 54 29.90 1.72 -28.87
CA VAL A 54 28.94 1.02 -29.73
C VAL A 54 28.12 2.03 -30.54
N SER A 55 28.34 2.08 -31.86
CA SER A 55 27.37 2.67 -32.79
C SER A 55 26.28 1.64 -33.08
N ALA A 56 25.01 2.04 -33.08
CA ALA A 56 23.84 1.17 -33.25
C ALA A 56 23.77 0.40 -34.60
N ASN A 57 24.77 0.56 -35.47
CA ASN A 57 24.86 -0.05 -36.80
C ASN A 57 25.86 -1.24 -36.87
N PHE A 58 26.36 -1.73 -35.74
CA PHE A 58 27.27 -2.89 -35.73
C PHE A 58 26.50 -4.22 -35.84
N SER A 59 26.78 -4.99 -36.89
CA SER A 59 26.14 -6.29 -37.16
C SER A 59 26.61 -7.44 -36.26
N HIS A 60 27.73 -7.28 -35.54
CA HIS A 60 28.32 -8.29 -34.63
C HIS A 60 28.25 -7.83 -33.16
N GLN A 61 27.06 -7.43 -32.72
CA GLN A 61 26.88 -6.89 -31.37
C GLN A 61 27.11 -7.97 -30.28
N ASP A 62 26.75 -9.22 -30.55
CA ASP A 62 26.91 -10.33 -29.59
C ASP A 62 28.39 -10.67 -29.34
N GLU A 63 29.20 -10.77 -30.39
CA GLU A 63 30.65 -10.99 -30.28
C GLU A 63 31.34 -9.83 -29.53
N TRP A 64 30.89 -8.60 -29.77
CA TRP A 64 31.41 -7.42 -29.07
C TRP A 64 31.11 -7.47 -27.56
N VAL A 65 29.93 -7.95 -27.16
CA VAL A 65 29.59 -8.13 -25.74
C VAL A 65 30.45 -9.23 -25.11
N GLU A 66 30.63 -10.36 -25.79
CA GLU A 66 31.43 -11.49 -25.28
C GLU A 66 32.91 -11.14 -25.08
N ALA A 67 33.47 -10.24 -25.90
CA ALA A 67 34.86 -9.82 -25.77
C ALA A 67 35.12 -8.89 -24.56
N HIS A 68 34.08 -8.23 -24.03
CA HIS A 68 34.19 -7.22 -22.98
C HIS A 68 33.69 -7.70 -21.61
N LEU A 69 32.76 -8.65 -21.56
CA LEU A 69 32.14 -9.13 -20.32
C LEU A 69 32.70 -10.50 -19.90
N PRO A 70 33.22 -10.64 -18.67
CA PRO A 70 33.61 -11.94 -18.14
C PRO A 70 32.40 -12.87 -17.97
N ARG A 71 32.64 -14.18 -18.03
CA ARG A 71 31.65 -15.19 -17.67
C ARG A 71 31.77 -15.55 -16.19
N GLU A 72 30.65 -15.57 -15.50
CA GLU A 72 30.51 -16.09 -14.14
C GLU A 72 30.67 -17.62 -14.13
N PRO A 73 30.94 -18.24 -12.96
CA PRO A 73 31.10 -19.70 -12.84
C PRO A 73 29.91 -20.50 -13.40
N ASP A 74 28.72 -19.89 -13.42
CA ASP A 74 27.48 -20.47 -13.92
C ASP A 74 27.33 -20.39 -15.46
N GLY A 75 28.35 -19.87 -16.17
CA GLY A 75 28.39 -19.74 -17.63
C GLY A 75 27.65 -18.52 -18.20
N ARG A 76 26.98 -17.74 -17.35
CA ARG A 76 26.34 -16.45 -17.69
C ARG A 76 27.36 -15.32 -17.78
N LEU A 77 27.08 -14.31 -18.62
CA LEU A 77 27.88 -13.09 -18.69
C LEU A 77 27.68 -12.26 -17.41
N SER A 78 28.77 -11.73 -16.85
CA SER A 78 28.74 -10.94 -15.64
C SER A 78 28.09 -9.58 -15.89
N SER A 79 27.18 -9.18 -15.01
CA SER A 79 26.43 -7.92 -15.12
C SER A 79 27.15 -6.70 -14.53
N CYS A 80 28.12 -6.94 -13.64
CA CYS A 80 28.75 -5.91 -12.81
C CYS A 80 30.22 -5.63 -13.15
N LEU A 81 30.86 -6.48 -13.95
CA LEU A 81 32.29 -6.45 -14.20
C LEU A 81 32.57 -6.31 -15.71
N LEU A 82 33.64 -5.58 -16.01
CA LEU A 82 34.15 -5.36 -17.36
C LEU A 82 35.63 -5.79 -17.40
N PHE A 83 36.07 -6.39 -18.51
CA PHE A 83 37.50 -6.59 -18.73
C PHE A 83 38.22 -5.25 -18.96
N THR A 84 39.41 -5.11 -18.37
CA THR A 84 40.28 -3.94 -18.60
C THR A 84 40.87 -3.91 -20.01
N HIS A 85 41.18 -5.10 -20.54
CA HIS A 85 41.71 -5.30 -21.89
C HIS A 85 40.83 -6.30 -22.63
N LEU A 86 40.51 -5.97 -23.90
CA LEU A 86 39.78 -6.84 -24.81
C LEU A 86 40.43 -8.22 -24.88
N GLN A 87 39.66 -9.26 -24.57
CA GLN A 87 40.09 -10.62 -24.86
C GLN A 87 39.99 -10.86 -26.36
N ALA A 88 41.10 -11.31 -26.97
CA ALA A 88 41.09 -11.73 -28.36
C ALA A 88 40.18 -12.96 -28.50
N LEU A 89 39.02 -12.78 -29.13
CA LEU A 89 38.18 -13.90 -29.55
C LEU A 89 39.00 -14.75 -30.54
N PRO A 90 39.00 -16.08 -30.43
CA PRO A 90 39.92 -16.97 -31.16
C PRO A 90 39.79 -16.92 -32.70
N ASN A 91 38.82 -16.19 -33.26
CA ASN A 91 38.55 -16.15 -34.71
C ASN A 91 38.26 -14.76 -35.32
N THR A 92 38.48 -13.64 -34.61
CA THR A 92 38.23 -12.30 -35.18
C THR A 92 39.48 -11.42 -35.20
N THR A 93 39.96 -11.10 -36.40
CA THR A 93 40.97 -10.07 -36.68
C THR A 93 40.32 -8.68 -36.63
N LEU A 94 39.76 -8.29 -35.48
CA LEU A 94 39.22 -6.95 -35.23
C LEU A 94 40.34 -5.92 -34.91
N TRP A 95 41.48 -6.03 -35.58
CA TRP A 95 42.65 -5.18 -35.36
C TRP A 95 42.82 -4.18 -36.49
N GLY A 96 42.34 -2.95 -36.26
CA GLY A 96 42.86 -1.76 -36.92
C GLY A 96 44.28 -1.51 -36.45
N GLY A 97 45.22 -1.45 -37.40
CA GLY A 97 46.65 -1.57 -37.17
C GLY A 97 47.25 -0.57 -36.17
N GLY A 98 48.15 -1.08 -35.32
CA GLY A 98 49.05 -0.25 -34.54
C GLY A 98 49.48 -0.82 -33.20
N GLN A 99 49.90 -2.09 -33.11
CA GLN A 99 50.72 -2.53 -31.97
C GLN A 99 51.60 -3.73 -32.35
N SER A 100 52.87 -3.61 -31.98
CA SER A 100 54.00 -4.51 -32.25
C SER A 100 53.82 -5.91 -31.64
N PRO A 101 54.38 -6.97 -32.28
CA PRO A 101 54.21 -8.34 -31.83
C PRO A 101 55.17 -8.64 -30.68
N GLY A 102 54.70 -8.63 -29.43
CA GLY A 102 55.57 -8.96 -28.30
C GLY A 102 55.06 -8.71 -26.88
N GLU A 103 53.76 -8.84 -26.59
CA GLU A 103 53.29 -8.94 -25.20
C GLU A 103 52.22 -10.04 -25.11
N GLN A 104 52.66 -11.26 -24.82
CA GLN A 104 51.79 -12.29 -24.28
C GLN A 104 51.45 -11.87 -22.84
N LEU A 105 50.27 -11.28 -22.62
CA LEU A 105 49.73 -11.08 -21.28
C LEU A 105 49.33 -12.44 -20.69
N GLU A 106 50.27 -13.15 -20.07
CA GLU A 106 50.01 -14.24 -19.12
C GLU A 106 49.61 -13.68 -17.74
N GLY A 107 48.57 -12.85 -17.70
CA GLY A 107 47.93 -12.38 -16.47
C GLY A 107 46.48 -12.79 -16.48
N GLU A 108 45.92 -13.19 -15.34
CA GLU A 108 44.47 -13.32 -15.20
C GLU A 108 43.82 -12.02 -15.73
N PRO A 109 42.77 -12.12 -16.57
CA PRO A 109 42.18 -10.95 -17.16
C PRO A 109 41.66 -10.06 -16.04
N SER A 110 42.30 -8.89 -15.87
CA SER A 110 41.92 -7.97 -14.81
C SER A 110 40.54 -7.43 -15.10
N THR A 111 39.66 -7.53 -14.10
CA THR A 111 38.28 -7.05 -14.18
C THR A 111 38.13 -5.79 -13.36
N VAL A 112 37.34 -4.85 -13.86
CA VAL A 112 37.02 -3.59 -13.17
C VAL A 112 35.50 -3.43 -13.06
N PRO A 113 34.99 -2.76 -12.01
CA PRO A 113 33.59 -2.34 -11.94
C PRO A 113 33.22 -1.48 -13.15
N CYS A 114 31.99 -1.62 -13.67
CA CYS A 114 31.54 -0.92 -14.88
C CYS A 114 31.85 0.60 -14.84
N PRO A 115 32.81 1.11 -15.63
CA PRO A 115 33.26 2.49 -15.53
C PRO A 115 32.27 3.50 -16.14
N GLN A 116 31.44 3.07 -17.10
CA GLN A 116 30.46 3.90 -17.81
C GLN A 116 29.02 3.69 -17.31
N GLY A 117 28.84 3.01 -16.18
CA GLY A 117 27.53 2.66 -15.63
C GLY A 117 26.93 1.39 -16.25
N TRP A 118 25.62 1.23 -16.11
CA TRP A 118 24.88 0.04 -16.51
C TRP A 118 23.84 0.37 -17.58
N GLU A 119 23.70 -0.54 -18.54
CA GLU A 119 22.60 -0.59 -19.50
C GLU A 119 21.59 -1.64 -19.00
N TYR A 120 20.35 -1.22 -18.76
CA TYR A 120 19.29 -2.05 -18.22
C TYR A 120 18.36 -2.54 -19.33
N ASP A 121 17.88 -3.77 -19.22
CA ASP A 121 16.80 -4.27 -20.05
C ASP A 121 15.46 -3.65 -19.61
N HIS A 122 14.77 -3.02 -20.56
CA HIS A 122 13.52 -2.31 -20.37
C HIS A 122 12.28 -3.12 -20.79
N SER A 123 12.44 -4.42 -21.05
CA SER A 123 11.37 -5.34 -21.42
C SER A 123 10.28 -5.45 -20.33
N GLU A 124 10.69 -5.68 -19.07
CA GLU A 124 9.79 -5.83 -17.93
C GLU A 124 9.46 -4.50 -17.24
N PHE A 125 10.46 -3.62 -17.03
CA PHE A 125 10.32 -2.34 -16.34
C PHE A 125 10.86 -1.18 -17.18
N SER A 126 10.11 -0.08 -17.30
CA SER A 126 10.60 1.11 -17.99
C SER A 126 11.56 1.91 -17.09
N SER A 127 11.22 2.07 -15.82
CA SER A 127 12.05 2.76 -14.84
C SER A 127 11.86 2.21 -13.44
N THR A 128 12.96 2.00 -12.70
CA THR A 128 12.96 1.65 -11.27
C THR A 128 13.88 2.57 -10.47
N ILE A 129 13.82 2.47 -9.15
CA ILE A 129 14.71 3.26 -8.28
C ILE A 129 16.17 2.85 -8.49
N ALA A 130 16.40 1.57 -8.77
CA ALA A 130 17.73 1.06 -9.08
C ALA A 130 18.27 1.68 -10.37
N THR A 131 17.44 1.80 -11.42
CA THR A 131 17.88 2.36 -12.71
C THR A 131 18.15 3.86 -12.65
N GLU A 132 17.36 4.62 -11.88
CA GLU A 132 17.53 6.09 -11.80
C GLU A 132 18.57 6.54 -10.78
N LYS A 133 18.66 5.87 -9.64
CA LYS A 133 19.42 6.36 -8.48
C LYS A 133 20.59 5.46 -8.11
N GLY A 134 20.76 4.30 -8.76
CA GLY A 134 21.85 3.34 -8.53
C GLY A 134 21.89 2.73 -7.12
N LEU A 135 20.92 3.05 -6.26
CA LEU A 135 20.88 2.65 -4.86
C LEU A 135 19.47 2.20 -4.48
N ASN A 136 19.36 0.96 -3.99
CA ASN A 136 18.08 0.36 -3.60
C ASN A 136 18.14 -0.47 -2.32
N ARG A 137 19.34 -0.82 -1.83
CA ARG A 137 19.59 -1.89 -0.82
C ARG A 137 18.88 -1.71 0.52
N ALA A 138 18.48 -0.50 0.90
CA ALA A 138 17.90 -0.23 2.22
C ALA A 138 16.46 0.30 2.18
N THR A 139 15.85 0.42 1.00
CA THR A 139 14.53 1.05 0.82
C THR A 139 13.44 0.34 1.65
N SER A 140 13.38 -0.98 1.57
CA SER A 140 12.40 -1.79 2.31
C SER A 140 12.65 -1.73 3.82
N THR A 141 13.92 -1.78 4.23
CA THR A 141 14.31 -1.71 5.64
C THR A 141 13.87 -0.38 6.27
N PHE A 142 14.13 0.74 5.59
CA PHE A 142 13.72 2.07 6.04
C PHE A 142 12.19 2.23 6.08
N PHE A 143 11.47 1.61 5.15
CA PHE A 143 10.01 1.60 5.16
C PHE A 143 9.46 0.85 6.40
N PHE A 144 9.90 -0.39 6.64
CA PHE A 144 9.40 -1.19 7.76
C PHE A 144 9.87 -0.67 9.13
N ALA A 145 11.05 -0.06 9.20
CA ALA A 145 11.47 0.68 10.40
C ALA A 145 10.48 1.81 10.73
N GLY A 146 10.04 2.56 9.71
CA GLY A 146 8.99 3.56 9.84
C GLY A 146 7.66 2.96 10.34
N VAL A 147 7.24 1.82 9.79
CA VAL A 147 6.03 1.09 10.23
C VAL A 147 6.11 0.70 11.71
N LEU A 148 7.25 0.21 12.18
CA LEU A 148 7.44 -0.17 13.60
C LEU A 148 7.26 1.02 14.54
N VAL A 149 7.91 2.15 14.23
CA VAL A 149 7.76 3.39 15.00
C VAL A 149 6.30 3.88 14.95
N GLY A 150 5.68 3.81 13.78
CA GLY A 150 4.28 4.17 13.58
C GLY A 150 3.33 3.30 14.39
N ALA A 151 3.57 2.00 14.51
CA ALA A 151 2.70 1.09 15.25
C ALA A 151 2.60 1.47 16.74
N VAL A 152 3.72 1.85 17.35
CA VAL A 152 3.74 2.33 18.74
C VAL A 152 3.04 3.69 18.86
N ALA A 153 3.35 4.62 17.96
CA ALA A 153 2.79 5.97 17.99
C ALA A 153 1.27 5.97 17.75
N PHE A 154 0.80 5.35 16.66
CA PHE A 154 -0.62 5.26 16.34
C PHE A 154 -1.40 4.38 17.33
N GLY A 155 -0.78 3.35 17.92
CA GLY A 155 -1.37 2.61 19.03
C GLY A 155 -1.76 3.54 20.18
N TYR A 156 -0.77 4.23 20.75
CA TYR A 156 -1.01 5.17 21.85
C TYR A 156 -1.95 6.32 21.49
N LEU A 157 -1.75 6.94 20.32
CA LEU A 157 -2.51 8.11 19.90
C LEU A 157 -3.96 7.76 19.57
N SER A 158 -4.23 6.59 18.99
CA SER A 158 -5.59 6.18 18.61
C SER A 158 -6.48 5.93 19.81
N ASP A 159 -5.93 5.38 20.90
CA ASP A 159 -6.66 5.20 22.13
C ASP A 159 -6.89 6.53 22.88
N ARG A 160 -6.00 7.52 22.72
CA ARG A 160 -6.13 8.83 23.36
C ARG A 160 -7.06 9.79 22.63
N PHE A 161 -6.92 9.91 21.32
CA PHE A 161 -7.60 10.95 20.52
C PHE A 161 -8.81 10.43 19.73
N GLY A 162 -9.04 9.13 19.73
CA GLY A 162 -10.11 8.48 18.99
C GLY A 162 -9.60 7.87 17.69
N ARG A 163 -10.22 6.76 17.30
CA ARG A 163 -9.76 5.91 16.20
C ARG A 163 -10.13 6.50 14.85
N ARG A 164 -11.33 7.03 14.68
CA ARG A 164 -11.77 7.67 13.43
C ARG A 164 -10.89 8.87 13.05
N ARG A 165 -10.57 9.73 14.02
CA ARG A 165 -9.73 10.92 13.79
C ARG A 165 -8.30 10.53 13.42
N LEU A 166 -7.72 9.54 14.11
CA LEU A 166 -6.36 9.08 13.79
C LEU A 166 -6.31 8.31 12.47
N LEU A 167 -7.39 7.63 12.06
CA LEU A 167 -7.49 7.04 10.74
C LEU A 167 -7.50 8.11 9.63
N LEU A 168 -8.20 9.24 9.83
CA LEU A 168 -8.12 10.39 8.91
C LEU A 168 -6.69 10.94 8.83
N VAL A 169 -6.00 11.10 9.96
CA VAL A 169 -4.59 11.55 9.98
C VAL A 169 -3.70 10.58 9.21
N ALA A 170 -3.88 9.27 9.39
CA ALA A 170 -3.16 8.26 8.63
C ALA A 170 -3.42 8.40 7.12
N TYR A 171 -4.67 8.55 6.69
CA TYR A 171 -5.00 8.74 5.27
C TYR A 171 -4.35 9.98 4.66
N VAL A 172 -4.49 11.14 5.31
CA VAL A 172 -3.96 12.42 4.83
C VAL A 172 -2.43 12.36 4.78
N SER A 173 -1.79 11.87 5.84
CA SER A 173 -0.33 11.76 5.88
C SER A 173 0.20 10.76 4.86
N SER A 174 -0.43 9.58 4.70
CA SER A 174 -0.05 8.62 3.65
C SER A 174 -0.19 9.20 2.24
N LEU A 175 -1.26 9.96 1.97
CA LEU A 175 -1.46 10.62 0.67
C LEU A 175 -0.37 11.67 0.40
N VAL A 176 -0.18 12.61 1.32
CA VAL A 176 0.80 13.70 1.16
C VAL A 176 2.23 13.16 1.04
N LEU A 177 2.61 12.23 1.91
CA LEU A 177 3.95 11.64 1.91
C LEU A 177 4.18 10.71 0.71
N GLY A 178 3.14 10.03 0.22
CA GLY A 178 3.21 9.23 -1.01
C GLY A 178 3.38 10.10 -2.25
N LEU A 179 2.66 11.23 -2.35
CA LEU A 179 2.85 12.22 -3.42
C LEU A 179 4.26 12.84 -3.36
N ALA A 180 4.73 13.20 -2.17
CA ALA A 180 6.10 13.71 -1.98
C ALA A 180 7.17 12.67 -2.37
N SER A 181 6.91 11.39 -2.09
CA SER A 181 7.78 10.28 -2.50
C SER A 181 7.84 10.14 -4.02
N ALA A 182 6.71 10.30 -4.73
CA ALA A 182 6.68 10.26 -6.20
C ALA A 182 7.42 11.45 -6.84
N ALA A 183 7.36 12.63 -6.22
CA ALA A 183 8.08 13.83 -6.65
C ALA A 183 9.56 13.87 -6.23
N SER A 184 10.09 12.81 -5.60
CA SER A 184 11.43 12.82 -5.03
C SER A 184 12.54 12.86 -6.08
N VAL A 185 13.42 13.88 -5.97
CA VAL A 185 14.57 14.07 -6.88
C VAL A 185 15.82 13.30 -6.43
N SER A 186 15.99 13.07 -5.12
CA SER A 186 17.14 12.36 -4.56
C SER A 186 16.74 11.04 -3.89
N TYR A 187 17.70 10.13 -3.69
CA TYR A 187 17.45 8.89 -2.95
C TYR A 187 17.17 9.14 -1.47
N THR A 188 17.87 10.10 -0.86
CA THR A 188 17.68 10.47 0.55
C THR A 188 16.29 11.04 0.81
N MET A 189 15.82 11.95 -0.05
CA MET A 189 14.46 12.48 0.03
C MET A 189 13.44 11.35 -0.08
N PHE A 190 13.61 10.46 -1.06
CA PHE A 190 12.74 9.31 -1.25
C PHE A 190 12.73 8.39 -0.02
N ALA A 191 13.90 8.04 0.53
CA ALA A 191 14.01 7.18 1.69
C ALA A 191 13.30 7.78 2.91
N ILE A 192 13.52 9.08 3.19
CA ILE A 192 12.87 9.79 4.29
C ILE A 192 11.35 9.81 4.12
N THR A 193 10.85 10.27 2.97
CA THR A 193 9.40 10.34 2.72
C THR A 193 8.77 8.94 2.77
N ARG A 194 9.48 7.90 2.30
CA ARG A 194 9.00 6.53 2.33
C ARG A 194 8.96 5.96 3.75
N THR A 195 9.97 6.22 4.58
CA THR A 195 9.94 5.88 6.02
C THR A 195 8.75 6.53 6.70
N LEU A 196 8.55 7.83 6.49
CA LEU A 196 7.42 8.56 7.06
C LEU A 196 6.07 8.02 6.56
N THR A 197 5.99 7.62 5.28
CA THR A 197 4.78 6.98 4.74
C THR A 197 4.51 5.64 5.42
N GLY A 198 5.56 4.87 5.72
CA GLY A 198 5.45 3.63 6.52
C GLY A 198 4.92 3.90 7.93
N THR A 199 5.40 4.95 8.59
CA THR A 199 4.88 5.41 9.89
C THR A 199 3.39 5.75 9.83
N ALA A 200 2.95 6.48 8.79
CA ALA A 200 1.55 6.80 8.58
C ALA A 200 0.67 5.55 8.33
N LEU A 201 1.14 4.63 7.48
CA LEU A 201 0.42 3.40 7.13
C LEU A 201 0.26 2.43 8.31
N ALA A 202 1.13 2.52 9.32
CA ALA A 202 0.94 1.76 10.56
C ALA A 202 -0.40 2.09 11.24
N GLY A 203 -0.90 3.31 11.08
CA GLY A 203 -2.22 3.72 11.55
C GLY A 203 -3.33 2.86 10.94
N PHE A 204 -3.24 2.48 9.67
CA PHE A 204 -4.24 1.59 9.05
C PHE A 204 -4.25 0.22 9.72
N THR A 205 -3.06 -0.36 9.94
CA THR A 205 -2.94 -1.69 10.58
C THR A 205 -3.55 -1.70 11.99
N ILE A 206 -3.22 -0.68 12.78
CA ILE A 206 -3.59 -0.64 14.20
C ILE A 206 -5.05 -0.25 14.40
N ILE A 207 -5.59 0.64 13.57
CA ILE A 207 -6.91 1.25 13.81
C ILE A 207 -8.04 0.51 13.11
N VAL A 208 -7.82 -0.01 11.90
CA VAL A 208 -8.89 -0.55 11.05
C VAL A 208 -9.47 -1.83 11.62
N MET A 209 -8.62 -2.78 12.02
CA MET A 209 -9.05 -4.07 12.58
C MET A 209 -9.94 -3.92 13.82
N PRO A 210 -9.56 -3.12 14.84
CA PRO A 210 -10.44 -2.88 15.96
C PRO A 210 -11.75 -2.15 15.60
N LEU A 211 -11.71 -1.16 14.70
CA LEU A 211 -12.94 -0.48 14.24
C LEU A 211 -13.90 -1.44 13.52
N GLU A 212 -13.38 -2.39 12.73
CA GLU A 212 -14.18 -3.41 12.05
C GLU A 212 -14.88 -4.33 13.07
N LEU A 213 -14.16 -4.81 14.08
CA LEU A 213 -14.66 -5.84 15.00
C LEU A 213 -15.53 -5.29 16.15
N GLU A 214 -15.38 -4.01 16.50
CA GLU A 214 -16.09 -3.42 17.64
C GLU A 214 -17.58 -3.22 17.40
N TRP A 215 -17.98 -3.00 16.15
CA TRP A 215 -19.39 -2.86 15.77
C TRP A 215 -20.04 -4.20 15.42
N LEU A 216 -19.34 -5.32 15.65
CA LEU A 216 -19.80 -6.66 15.35
C LEU A 216 -20.09 -7.48 16.62
N ASP A 217 -21.14 -8.28 16.52
CA ASP A 217 -21.49 -9.27 17.52
C ASP A 217 -20.42 -10.37 17.62
N VAL A 218 -20.24 -10.93 18.82
CA VAL A 218 -19.18 -11.88 19.14
C VAL A 218 -19.20 -13.10 18.21
N GLY A 219 -20.39 -13.60 17.83
CA GLY A 219 -20.53 -14.75 16.93
C GLY A 219 -20.04 -14.50 15.50
N HIS A 220 -20.08 -13.24 15.04
CA HIS A 220 -19.76 -12.87 13.66
C HIS A 220 -18.36 -12.24 13.51
N ARG A 221 -17.68 -11.92 14.62
CA ARG A 221 -16.31 -11.36 14.61
C ARG A 221 -15.33 -12.23 13.83
N THR A 222 -15.41 -13.56 13.96
CA THR A 222 -14.52 -14.48 13.24
C THR A 222 -14.75 -14.42 11.72
N VAL A 223 -16.01 -14.41 11.28
CA VAL A 223 -16.36 -14.34 9.85
C VAL A 223 -15.90 -13.01 9.26
N ALA A 224 -16.12 -11.90 9.95
CA ALA A 224 -15.67 -10.59 9.49
C ALA A 224 -14.14 -10.47 9.49
N GLY A 225 -13.44 -11.07 10.46
CA GLY A 225 -11.97 -11.15 10.45
C GLY A 225 -11.44 -11.92 9.25
N VAL A 226 -12.08 -13.04 8.88
CA VAL A 226 -11.75 -13.80 7.66
C VAL A 226 -12.06 -12.99 6.40
N LEU A 227 -13.21 -12.31 6.33
CA LEU A 227 -13.52 -11.42 5.21
C LEU A 227 -12.52 -10.25 5.09
N SER A 228 -12.05 -9.72 6.21
CA SER A 228 -11.02 -8.69 6.24
C SER A 228 -9.65 -9.22 5.79
N SER A 229 -9.36 -10.52 5.96
CA SER A 229 -8.14 -11.14 5.44
C SER A 229 -8.22 -11.39 3.93
N THR A 230 -9.40 -11.65 3.36
CA THR A 230 -9.53 -11.75 1.90
C THR A 230 -9.30 -10.42 1.20
N PHE A 231 -9.68 -9.29 1.82
CA PHE A 231 -9.32 -7.95 1.29
C PHE A 231 -7.81 -7.72 1.22
N TRP A 232 -7.04 -8.27 2.17
CA TRP A 232 -5.58 -8.22 2.11
C TRP A 232 -5.07 -8.95 0.86
N THR A 233 -5.51 -10.19 0.65
CA THR A 233 -5.14 -10.99 -0.53
C THR A 233 -5.57 -10.29 -1.83
N GLY A 234 -6.77 -9.71 -1.86
CA GLY A 234 -7.25 -8.91 -2.97
C GLY A 234 -6.33 -7.72 -3.28
N GLY A 235 -5.82 -7.04 -2.25
CA GLY A 235 -4.85 -5.95 -2.41
C GLY A 235 -3.49 -6.41 -2.96
N VAL A 236 -3.01 -7.60 -2.56
CA VAL A 236 -1.79 -8.20 -3.14
C VAL A 236 -1.99 -8.52 -4.63
N MET A 237 -3.11 -9.17 -4.98
CA MET A 237 -3.44 -9.50 -6.37
C MET A 237 -3.61 -8.25 -7.22
N LEU A 238 -4.27 -7.23 -6.69
CA LEU A 238 -4.46 -5.95 -7.38
C LEU A 238 -3.14 -5.20 -7.55
N LEU A 239 -2.23 -5.23 -6.56
CA LEU A 239 -0.87 -4.69 -6.74
C LEU A 239 -0.13 -5.38 -7.89
N ALA A 240 -0.19 -6.71 -7.97
CA ALA A 240 0.46 -7.45 -9.05
C ALA A 240 -0.10 -7.06 -10.43
N LEU A 241 -1.43 -6.92 -10.55
CA LEU A 241 -2.07 -6.45 -11.78
C LEU A 241 -1.66 -5.02 -12.13
N VAL A 242 -1.70 -4.09 -11.17
CA VAL A 242 -1.31 -2.69 -11.41
C VAL A 242 0.17 -2.56 -11.74
N GLY A 243 1.04 -3.35 -11.08
CA GLY A 243 2.48 -3.41 -11.39
C GLY A 243 2.79 -3.99 -12.77
N TYR A 244 1.95 -4.90 -13.28
CA TYR A 244 2.05 -5.39 -14.65
C TYR A 244 1.63 -4.33 -15.68
N LEU A 245 0.57 -3.56 -15.39
CA LEU A 245 0.05 -2.53 -16.29
C LEU A 245 0.91 -1.25 -16.27
N ILE A 246 1.48 -0.89 -15.12
CA ILE A 246 2.25 0.34 -14.91
C ILE A 246 3.71 -0.02 -14.63
N ARG A 247 4.54 0.14 -15.66
CA ARG A 247 5.97 -0.21 -15.62
C ARG A 247 6.88 0.89 -15.08
N ASP A 248 6.36 2.10 -14.88
CA ASP A 248 7.07 3.23 -14.30
C ASP A 248 6.86 3.33 -12.79
N TRP A 249 7.94 3.36 -12.02
CA TRP A 249 7.88 3.36 -10.56
C TRP A 249 7.15 4.56 -9.95
N ARG A 250 7.26 5.76 -10.56
CA ARG A 250 6.56 6.97 -10.09
C ARG A 250 5.04 6.86 -10.26
N TRP A 251 4.61 6.43 -11.44
CA TRP A 251 3.19 6.25 -11.75
C TRP A 251 2.59 5.10 -10.95
N LEU A 252 3.35 4.02 -10.74
CA LEU A 252 2.93 2.91 -9.88
C LEU A 252 2.72 3.36 -8.43
N LEU A 253 3.66 4.16 -7.88
CA LEU A 253 3.52 4.74 -6.55
C LEU A 253 2.30 5.67 -6.45
N LEU A 254 2.05 6.50 -7.47
CA LEU A 254 0.86 7.35 -7.52
C LEU A 254 -0.42 6.52 -7.59
N ALA A 255 -0.47 5.49 -8.44
CA ALA A 255 -1.64 4.62 -8.60
C ALA A 255 -2.03 3.91 -7.30
N VAL A 256 -1.04 3.52 -6.48
CA VAL A 256 -1.28 2.90 -5.16
C VAL A 256 -1.66 3.94 -4.11
N THR A 257 -1.14 5.17 -4.19
CA THR A 257 -1.37 6.22 -3.18
C THR A 257 -2.70 6.97 -3.39
N LEU A 258 -3.07 7.26 -4.64
CA LEU A 258 -4.25 8.06 -4.99
C LEU A 258 -5.58 7.52 -4.43
N PRO A 259 -5.82 6.20 -4.32
CA PRO A 259 -7.01 5.68 -3.66
C PRO A 259 -7.13 6.05 -2.17
N CYS A 260 -6.08 6.61 -1.53
CA CYS A 260 -6.23 7.24 -0.21
C CYS A 260 -7.18 8.45 -0.25
N ALA A 261 -7.28 9.16 -1.38
CA ALA A 261 -8.16 10.34 -1.51
C ALA A 261 -9.65 10.02 -1.34
N PRO A 262 -10.24 9.04 -2.06
CA PRO A 262 -11.61 8.61 -1.75
C PRO A 262 -11.73 8.00 -0.34
N GLY A 263 -10.65 7.45 0.24
CA GLY A 263 -10.62 7.02 1.65
C GLY A 263 -10.73 8.18 2.67
N ILE A 264 -10.15 9.34 2.36
CA ILE A 264 -10.35 10.58 3.15
C ILE A 264 -11.81 10.99 3.12
N LEU A 265 -12.49 10.84 1.97
CA LEU A 265 -13.91 11.12 1.87
C LEU A 265 -14.75 10.05 2.60
N SER A 266 -14.31 8.78 2.59
CA SER A 266 -15.06 7.69 3.21
C SER A 266 -15.16 7.82 4.74
N ILE A 267 -14.20 8.48 5.39
CA ILE A 267 -14.17 8.67 6.86
C ILE A 267 -15.35 9.45 7.43
N TRP A 268 -16.05 10.22 6.59
CA TRP A 268 -17.24 10.95 6.99
C TRP A 268 -18.39 10.01 7.37
N TRP A 269 -18.42 8.82 6.76
CA TRP A 269 -19.43 7.79 7.03
C TRP A 269 -18.98 6.72 8.04
N VAL A 270 -17.69 6.69 8.39
CA VAL A 270 -17.16 5.73 9.37
C VAL A 270 -17.55 6.19 10.79
N PRO A 271 -18.26 5.36 11.57
CA PRO A 271 -18.55 5.67 12.96
C PRO A 271 -17.28 5.63 13.82
N GLU A 272 -17.28 6.37 14.93
CA GLU A 272 -16.19 6.28 15.90
C GLU A 272 -16.24 4.93 16.64
N SER A 273 -15.12 4.53 17.25
CA SER A 273 -15.07 3.32 18.10
C SER A 273 -16.09 3.39 19.24
N ALA A 274 -16.98 2.40 19.30
CA ALA A 274 -17.97 2.30 20.38
C ALA A 274 -17.29 2.19 21.76
N ARG A 275 -16.21 1.39 21.85
CA ARG A 275 -15.46 1.24 23.10
C ARG A 275 -14.78 2.53 23.53
N TRP A 276 -14.18 3.26 22.59
CA TRP A 276 -13.56 4.54 22.89
C TRP A 276 -14.59 5.58 23.35
N LEU A 277 -15.77 5.65 22.71
CA LEU A 277 -16.84 6.54 23.16
C LEU A 277 -17.28 6.24 24.59
N LEU A 278 -17.41 4.95 24.94
CA LEU A 278 -17.76 4.52 26.29
C LEU A 278 -16.67 4.85 27.32
N THR A 279 -15.39 4.67 26.99
CA THR A 279 -14.28 4.99 27.91
C THR A 279 -14.10 6.50 28.11
N GLN A 280 -14.50 7.32 27.15
CA GLN A 280 -14.53 8.79 27.27
C GLN A 280 -15.80 9.33 27.95
N GLY A 281 -16.70 8.47 28.42
CA GLY A 281 -17.97 8.89 29.04
C GLY A 281 -18.98 9.48 28.05
N ARG A 282 -18.75 9.39 26.73
CA ARG A 282 -19.63 9.89 25.66
C ARG A 282 -20.72 8.87 25.32
N VAL A 283 -21.49 8.49 26.34
CA VAL A 283 -22.47 7.40 26.25
C VAL A 283 -23.62 7.75 25.31
N GLU A 284 -24.07 9.00 25.28
CA GLU A 284 -25.14 9.44 24.38
C GLU A 284 -24.77 9.29 22.89
N GLU A 285 -23.52 9.58 22.53
CA GLU A 285 -23.06 9.40 21.16
C GLU A 285 -22.98 7.92 20.79
N ALA A 286 -22.45 7.10 21.70
CA ALA A 286 -22.42 5.64 21.51
C ALA A 286 -23.86 5.10 21.34
N HIS A 287 -24.80 5.60 22.14
CA HIS A 287 -26.22 5.23 22.04
C HIS A 287 -26.84 5.74 20.73
N ARG A 288 -26.57 6.98 20.29
CA ARG A 288 -27.04 7.52 19.01
C ARG A 288 -26.55 6.68 17.83
N PHE A 289 -25.27 6.30 17.82
CA PHE A 289 -24.75 5.38 16.80
C PHE A 289 -25.39 3.99 16.90
N GLY A 290 -25.65 3.50 18.12
CA GLY A 290 -26.38 2.25 18.37
C GLY A 290 -27.85 2.27 17.93
N VAL A 291 -28.57 3.38 18.10
CA VAL A 291 -29.97 3.53 17.67
C VAL A 291 -30.05 3.71 16.16
N ASN A 292 -29.14 4.48 15.55
CA ASN A 292 -28.99 4.54 14.11
C ASN A 292 -28.69 3.14 13.54
N PHE A 293 -27.85 2.36 14.23
CA PHE A 293 -27.59 0.96 13.92
C PHE A 293 -28.87 0.11 13.94
N SER A 294 -29.72 0.22 14.97
CA SER A 294 -31.02 -0.48 15.03
C SER A 294 -31.94 -0.04 13.89
N TYR A 295 -32.03 1.27 13.65
CA TYR A 295 -32.92 1.86 12.65
C TYR A 295 -32.52 1.47 11.23
N TYR A 296 -31.24 1.65 10.87
CA TYR A 296 -30.75 1.26 9.54
C TYR A 296 -30.79 -0.25 9.35
N GLY A 297 -30.48 -1.03 10.38
CA GLY A 297 -30.59 -2.50 10.38
C GLY A 297 -32.00 -2.96 10.03
N VAL A 298 -33.00 -2.47 10.78
CA VAL A 298 -34.42 -2.75 10.49
C VAL A 298 -34.84 -2.21 9.13
N SER A 299 -34.36 -1.02 8.74
CA SER A 299 -34.81 -0.38 7.50
C SER A 299 -34.33 -1.07 6.22
N LEU A 300 -33.14 -1.66 6.26
CA LEU A 300 -32.50 -2.31 5.12
C LEU A 300 -32.82 -3.81 5.06
N ASP A 301 -33.29 -4.40 6.16
CA ASP A 301 -33.84 -5.77 6.20
C ASP A 301 -35.34 -5.84 5.83
N VAL A 302 -35.95 -4.72 5.39
CA VAL A 302 -37.38 -4.70 5.01
C VAL A 302 -37.69 -5.60 3.81
N SER A 303 -36.68 -5.95 3.01
CA SER A 303 -36.80 -6.94 1.94
C SER A 303 -37.16 -8.36 2.47
N GLY A 304 -36.80 -8.69 3.71
CA GLY A 304 -37.10 -9.96 4.36
C GLY A 304 -38.53 -10.06 4.93
N LEU A 305 -39.26 -8.94 5.03
CA LEU A 305 -40.59 -8.89 5.63
C LEU A 305 -41.74 -9.20 4.65
N GLY A 306 -41.44 -9.45 3.36
CA GLY A 306 -42.45 -9.72 2.33
C GLY A 306 -43.43 -8.55 2.08
N LEU A 307 -43.06 -7.33 2.51
CA LEU A 307 -43.89 -6.13 2.41
C LEU A 307 -43.82 -5.53 1.00
N ASN A 308 -44.95 -5.00 0.53
CA ASN A 308 -44.99 -4.26 -0.74
C ASN A 308 -44.34 -2.87 -0.59
N VAL A 309 -43.83 -2.30 -1.70
CA VAL A 309 -43.11 -1.01 -1.71
C VAL A 309 -43.84 0.11 -0.95
N TYR A 310 -45.16 0.20 -1.07
CA TYR A 310 -45.97 1.19 -0.36
C TYR A 310 -46.01 0.97 1.16
N GLN A 311 -46.06 -0.29 1.60
CA GLN A 311 -46.05 -0.66 3.02
C GLN A 311 -44.67 -0.43 3.63
N THR A 312 -43.60 -0.69 2.88
CA THR A 312 -42.22 -0.38 3.26
C THR A 312 -42.02 1.11 3.52
N GLN A 313 -42.53 1.97 2.62
CA GLN A 313 -42.44 3.44 2.79
C GLN A 313 -43.28 3.95 3.96
N LEU A 314 -44.46 3.36 4.18
CA LEU A 314 -45.29 3.68 5.35
C LEU A 314 -44.60 3.27 6.66
N LEU A 315 -43.94 2.10 6.69
CA LEU A 315 -43.20 1.60 7.84
C LEU A 315 -41.99 2.49 8.16
N PHE A 316 -41.25 2.94 7.14
CA PHE A 316 -40.19 3.94 7.32
C PHE A 316 -40.74 5.22 7.95
N GLY A 317 -41.80 5.81 7.39
CA GLY A 317 -42.40 7.03 7.94
C GLY A 317 -42.92 6.85 9.39
N ALA A 318 -43.54 5.70 9.68
CA ALA A 318 -44.08 5.40 11.00
C ALA A 318 -43.02 5.13 12.07
N VAL A 319 -41.82 4.68 11.69
CA VAL A 319 -40.70 4.44 12.61
C VAL A 319 -39.77 5.66 12.71
N GLU A 320 -39.58 6.40 11.61
CA GLU A 320 -38.71 7.58 11.55
C GLU A 320 -39.22 8.75 12.40
N LEU A 321 -40.53 8.99 12.40
CA LEU A 321 -41.15 10.09 13.16
C LEU A 321 -40.99 9.89 14.68
N PRO A 322 -41.39 8.74 15.27
CA PRO A 322 -41.23 8.52 16.71
C PRO A 322 -39.78 8.43 17.13
N SER A 323 -38.88 7.87 16.32
CA SER A 323 -37.45 7.76 16.66
C SER A 323 -36.76 9.12 16.67
N LYS A 324 -37.02 9.99 15.69
CA LYS A 324 -36.55 11.38 15.71
C LYS A 324 -37.14 12.17 16.88
N LEU A 325 -38.41 11.95 17.20
CA LEU A 325 -39.07 12.57 18.34
C LEU A 325 -38.49 12.08 19.67
N LEU A 326 -38.24 10.77 19.81
CA LEU A 326 -37.60 10.17 20.99
C LEU A 326 -36.19 10.70 21.16
N VAL A 327 -35.39 10.78 20.09
CA VAL A 327 -34.04 11.35 20.13
C VAL A 327 -34.09 12.84 20.49
N TYR A 328 -35.05 13.60 19.97
CA TYR A 328 -35.23 15.01 20.34
C TYR A 328 -35.62 15.17 21.82
N LEU A 329 -36.50 14.30 22.34
CA LEU A 329 -36.99 14.35 23.72
C LEU A 329 -36.04 13.73 24.75
N SER A 330 -35.09 12.89 24.32
CA SER A 330 -34.12 12.23 25.20
C SER A 330 -32.77 12.94 25.26
N VAL A 331 -32.58 14.03 24.51
CA VAL A 331 -31.48 14.97 24.72
C VAL A 331 -31.95 15.98 25.78
N PRO A 332 -31.43 15.93 27.02
CA PRO A 332 -31.74 16.95 28.01
C PRO A 332 -31.20 18.32 27.57
N ASP A 333 -31.99 19.38 27.79
CA ASP A 333 -31.72 20.79 27.45
C ASP A 333 -30.55 21.42 28.24
N GLU A 334 -29.38 20.76 28.34
CA GLU A 334 -28.19 21.32 29.01
C GLU A 334 -27.24 22.07 28.06
N ILE A 335 -27.63 22.33 26.80
CA ILE A 335 -26.83 23.14 25.85
C ILE A 335 -27.48 24.53 25.59
N ALA A 336 -28.48 24.92 26.37
CA ALA A 336 -29.07 26.26 26.32
C ALA A 336 -28.80 27.06 27.61
N ASN A 337 -27.53 27.12 28.04
CA ASN A 337 -26.96 28.21 28.83
C ASN A 337 -25.42 28.19 28.78
#